data_AF-A0A537UPD3-F1
#
_entry.id   AF-A0A537UPD3-F1
#
_cell.length_a   1.000
_cell.length_b   1.000
_cell.length_c   1.000
_cell.angle_alpha   90.00
_cell.angle_beta   90.00
_cell.angle_gamma   90.00
#
_symmetry.space_group_name_H-M   'P 1'
#
loop_
_entity.id
_entity.type
_entity.pdbx_description
1 polymer ?
#
loop_
_entity_poly.entity_id
_entity_poly.type
_entity_poly.pdbx_seq_one_letter_code
_entity_poly.pdbx_strand_id
1 'polypeptide(L)' 'DRAHRLSHMVPMKRVGTADEIANAIVWLMSDDASYVTSAILDVSGGR' A
#
# COMPACT_ATOMS: atom_id res chain seq x y z
N ASP A 1 17.46 -2.41 5.51
CA ASP A 1 18.27 -3.43 4.82
C ASP A 1 17.47 -4.62 4.27
N ARG A 2 16.72 -5.40 5.08
CA ARG A 2 15.88 -6.53 4.59
C ARG A 2 14.88 -6.14 3.49
N ALA A 3 14.15 -5.04 3.65
CA ALA A 3 13.16 -4.60 2.66
C ALA A 3 13.80 -4.33 1.30
N HIS A 4 15.00 -3.74 1.29
CA HIS A 4 15.74 -3.43 0.07
C HIS A 4 16.28 -4.68 -0.63
N ARG A 5 16.62 -5.73 0.13
CA ARG A 5 17.01 -7.03 -0.43
C ARG A 5 15.86 -7.76 -1.10
N LEU A 6 14.62 -7.57 -0.63
CA LEU A 6 13.43 -8.23 -1.15
C LEU A 6 12.72 -7.44 -2.27
N SER A 7 13.22 -6.25 -2.61
CA SER A 7 12.59 -5.37 -3.62
C SER A 7 12.49 -6.00 -5.00
N HIS A 8 13.42 -6.89 -5.36
CA HIS A 8 13.41 -7.61 -6.64
C HIS A 8 12.25 -8.61 -6.78
N MET A 9 11.64 -9.02 -5.66
CA MET A 9 10.46 -9.90 -5.65
C MET A 9 9.15 -9.13 -5.72
N VAL A 10 9.19 -7.80 -5.63
CA VAL A 10 8.01 -6.93 -5.79
C VAL A 10 7.96 -6.45 -7.24
N PRO A 11 6.83 -6.57 -7.96
CA PRO A 11 6.76 -6.16 -9.37
C PRO A 11 7.15 -4.70 -9.63
N MET A 12 6.87 -3.80 -8.70
CA MET A 12 7.31 -2.39 -8.79
C MET A 12 8.81 -2.18 -8.57
N LYS A 13 9.58 -3.23 -8.25
CA LYS A 13 11.05 -3.26 -8.09
C LYS A 13 11.61 -2.26 -7.07
N ARG A 14 10.76 -1.77 -6.15
CA ARG A 14 11.15 -0.85 -5.09
C ARG A 14 10.44 -1.18 -3.79
N VAL A 15 10.99 -0.63 -2.71
CA VAL A 15 10.37 -0.70 -1.39
C VAL A 15 9.28 0.37 -1.32
N GLY A 16 8.12 0.01 -0.75
CA GLY A 16 7.08 0.98 -0.42
C GLY A 16 7.54 1.91 0.71
N THR A 17 7.06 3.13 0.68
CA THR A 17 7.34 4.16 1.70
C THR A 17 6.24 4.20 2.75
N ALA A 18 6.53 4.74 3.93
CA ALA A 18 5.51 4.94 4.97
C ALA A 18 4.39 5.88 4.49
N ASP A 19 4.74 6.90 3.70
CA ASP A 19 3.78 7.87 3.18
C ASP A 19 2.78 7.24 2.21
N GLU A 20 3.19 6.26 1.41
CA GLU A 20 2.28 5.52 0.52
C GLU A 20 1.22 4.74 1.31
N ILE A 21 1.61 4.14 2.44
CA ILE A 21 0.66 3.47 3.33
C ILE A 21 -0.25 4.50 4.01
N ALA A 22 0.32 5.62 4.48
CA ALA A 22 -0.45 6.69 5.12
C ALA A 22 -1.50 7.26 4.17
N ASN A 23 -1.15 7.49 2.90
CA ASN A 23 -2.07 7.99 1.88
C ASN A 23 -3.23 7.00 1.63
N ALA A 24 -2.97 5.70 1.61
CA ALA A 24 -4.03 4.70 1.47
C ALA A 24 -4.99 4.70 2.68
N ILE A 25 -4.45 4.87 3.89
CA ILE A 25 -5.26 5.01 5.11
C ILE A 25 -6.10 6.28 5.06
N VAL A 26 -5.51 7.42 4.67
CA VAL A 26 -6.22 8.69 4.54
C VAL A 26 -7.35 8.59 3.52
N TRP A 27 -7.11 7.92 2.38
CA TRP A 27 -8.16 7.66 1.40
C TRP A 27 -9.31 6.82 1.98
N LEU A 28 -9.01 5.74 2.71
CA LEU A 28 -10.04 4.91 3.38
C LEU A 28 -10.86 5.69 4.43
N MET A 29 -10.31 6.77 4.99
CA MET A 29 -11.01 7.65 5.93
C MET A 29 -11.78 8.78 5.25
N SER A 30 -11.64 8.95 3.94
CA SER A 30 -12.27 10.03 3.18
C SER A 30 -13.68 9.67 2.69
N ASP A 31 -14.44 10.69 2.30
CA ASP A 31 -15.78 10.51 1.73
C ASP A 31 -15.77 9.70 0.42
N ASP A 32 -14.65 9.67 -0.31
CA ASP A 32 -14.48 8.89 -1.53
C ASP A 32 -14.57 7.38 -1.28
N ALA A 33 -14.26 6.94 -0.05
CA ALA A 33 -14.37 5.54 0.37
C ALA A 33 -15.72 5.22 1.04
N SER A 34 -16.73 6.11 0.97
CA SER A 34 -18.00 6.00 1.69
C SER A 34 -18.81 4.71 1.43
N TYR A 35 -18.54 4.00 0.32
CA TYR A 35 -19.20 2.72 -0.01
C TYR A 35 -18.29 1.50 0.15
N VAL A 36 -17.08 1.68 0.69
CA VAL A 36 -16.12 0.60 0.95
C VAL A 36 -16.36 0.08 2.37
N THR A 37 -16.76 -1.19 2.48
CA THR A 37 -16.93 -1.85 3.77
C THR A 37 -16.41 -3.28 3.71
N SER A 38 -15.81 -3.75 4.81
CA SER A 38 -15.23 -5.10 4.95
C SER A 38 -14.24 -5.48 3.81
N ALA A 39 -13.59 -4.49 3.22
CA ALA A 39 -12.60 -4.69 2.16
C ALA A 39 -11.18 -4.70 2.74
N ILE A 40 -10.32 -5.52 2.14
CA ILE A 40 -8.88 -5.53 2.42
C ILE A 40 -8.19 -4.82 1.24
N LEU A 41 -7.57 -3.68 1.51
CA LEU A 41 -6.75 -2.95 0.54
C LEU A 41 -5.29 -3.36 0.69
N ASP A 42 -4.76 -4.10 -0.28
CA ASP A 42 -3.35 -4.47 -0.29
C ASP A 42 -2.49 -3.38 -0.95
N VAL A 43 -1.52 -2.86 -0.20
CA VAL A 43 -0.57 -1.82 -0.64
C VAL A 43 0.84 -2.42 -0.68
N SER A 44 1.01 -3.46 -1.49
CA SER A 44 2.22 -4.29 -1.53
C SER A 44 3.16 -4.00 -2.71
N GLY A 45 2.79 -3.09 -3.60
CA GLY A 45 3.49 -2.86 -4.86
C GLY A 45 3.32 -4.00 -5.87
N GLY A 46 2.21 -4.74 -5.77
CA GLY A 46 1.82 -5.82 -6.68
C GLY A 46 2.27 -7.21 -6.26
N ARG A 47 2.63 -7.41 -4.98
CA ARG A 47 3.03 -8.73 -4.47
C ARG A 47 1.82 -9.59 -4.09
#